data_AF-A0A914ZH67-F1
#
_entry.id   AF-A0A914ZH67-F1
#
_cell.length_a   1.000
_cell.length_b   1.000
_cell.length_c   1.000
_cell.angle_alpha   90.00
_cell.angle_beta   90.00
_cell.angle_gamma   90.00
#
_symmetry.space_group_name_H-M   'P 1'
#
loop_
_entity.id
_entity.type
_entity.pdbx_description
1 polymer ?
#
loop_
_entity_poly.entity_id
_entity_poly.type
_entity_poly.pdbx_seq_one_letter_code
_entity_poly.pdbx_strand_id
1 'polypeptide(L)' 'MGSNRQPDPMMPQVGGSITHPEHGEFKILKSLASGPFSDVFKVLHIQGNERYAMKCEKEEGNIRYKYI' A
#
# COMPACT_ATOMS: atom_id res chain seq x y z
N MET A 1 -15.60 -17.41 -1.10
CA MET A 1 -14.14 -17.45 -1.30
C MET A 1 -13.49 -16.43 -0.38
N GLY A 2 -13.20 -16.80 0.87
CA GLY A 2 -12.49 -15.95 1.82
C GLY A 2 -11.00 -16.20 1.66
N SER A 3 -10.28 -15.27 1.03
CA SER A 3 -8.83 -15.36 0.90
C SER A 3 -8.22 -15.16 2.28
N ASN A 4 -7.73 -16.24 2.87
CA ASN A 4 -7.07 -16.28 4.17
C ASN A 4 -5.63 -15.74 4.04
N ARG A 5 -5.49 -14.54 3.45
CA ARG A 5 -4.20 -13.85 3.33
C ARG A 5 -3.86 -13.28 4.68
N GLN A 6 -2.88 -13.88 5.35
CA GLN A 6 -2.26 -13.24 6.49
C GLN A 6 -1.75 -11.86 6.07
N PRO A 7 -1.89 -10.83 6.92
CA PRO A 7 -1.37 -9.51 6.61
C PRO A 7 0.13 -9.63 6.38
N ASP A 8 0.57 -9.27 5.17
CA ASP A 8 1.99 -9.20 4.85
C ASP A 8 2.60 -8.09 5.71
N PRO A 9 3.55 -8.42 6.61
CA PRO A 9 4.16 -7.43 7.50
C PRO A 9 4.98 -6.38 6.74
N MET A 10 5.37 -6.65 5.49
CA MET A 10 6.04 -5.68 4.62
C MET A 10 5.07 -4.72 3.92
N MET A 11 3.77 -5.01 3.95
CA MET A 11 2.75 -4.14 3.37
C MET A 11 2.28 -3.08 4.37
N PRO A 12 1.90 -1.88 3.89
CA PRO A 12 1.44 -0.82 4.76
C PRO A 12 0.17 -1.20 5.54
N GLN A 13 0.17 -0.90 6.83
CA GLN A 13 -0.91 -1.27 7.75
C GLN A 13 -1.91 -0.13 7.93
N VAL A 14 -3.21 -0.47 7.97
CA VAL A 14 -4.27 0.51 8.24
C VAL A 14 -4.08 1.12 9.64
N GLY A 15 -4.19 2.45 9.73
CA GLY A 15 -3.91 3.22 10.94
C GLY A 15 -2.46 3.70 11.05
N GLY A 16 -1.54 3.13 10.27
CA GLY A 16 -0.15 3.56 10.18
C GLY A 16 0.04 4.84 9.35
N SER A 17 1.27 5.34 9.38
CA SER A 17 1.72 6.49 8.60
C SER A 17 2.82 6.09 7.63
N ILE A 18 2.89 6.80 6.50
CA ILE A 18 4.01 6.74 5.55
C ILE A 18 4.50 8.15 5.25
N THR A 19 5.80 8.30 5.03
CA THR A 19 6.42 9.60 4.70
C THR A 19 6.89 9.61 3.26
N HIS A 20 6.39 10.55 2.48
CA HIS A 20 6.90 10.86 1.15
C HIS A 20 7.92 12.01 1.24
N PRO A 21 9.12 11.88 0.66
CA PRO A 21 10.16 12.91 0.79
C PRO A 21 9.72 14.31 0.37
N GLU A 22 8.95 14.41 -0.73
CA GLU A 22 8.53 15.69 -1.31
C GLU A 22 7.13 16.13 -0.87
N HIS A 23 6.33 15.21 -0.35
CA HIS A 23 4.91 15.45 -0.09
C HIS A 23 4.56 15.28 1.39
N GLY A 24 5.50 14.94 2.27
CA GLY A 24 5.26 14.82 3.70
C GLY A 24 4.52 13.54 4.08
N GLU A 25 3.81 13.60 5.21
CA GLU A 25 3.24 12.42 5.86
C GLU A 25 1.79 12.14 5.40
N PHE A 26 1.51 10.85 5.17
CA PHE A 26 0.19 10.34 4.85
C PHE A 26 -0.23 9.27 5.85
N LYS A 27 -1.46 9.36 6.34
CA LYS A 27 -2.08 8.35 7.21
C LYS A 27 -2.89 7.36 6.39
N ILE A 28 -2.68 6.07 6.62
CA ILE A 28 -3.41 4.99 5.95
C ILE A 28 -4.76 4.81 6.63
N LEU A 29 -5.85 5.06 5.91
CA LEU A 29 -7.20 5.05 6.48
C LEU A 29 -7.89 3.69 6.34
N LYS A 30 -7.78 3.04 5.17
CA LYS A 30 -8.37 1.72 4.92
C LYS A 30 -7.80 1.07 3.66
N SER A 31 -7.85 -0.26 3.60
CA SER A 31 -7.68 -0.99 2.34
C SER A 31 -8.90 -0.77 1.44
N LEU A 32 -8.66 -0.60 0.14
CA LEU A 32 -9.69 -0.44 -0.89
C LEU A 32 -9.81 -1.70 -1.75
N ALA A 33 -8.68 -2.29 -2.14
CA ALA A 33 -8.65 -3.49 -2.96
C ALA A 33 -7.33 -4.25 -2.76
N SER A 34 -7.37 -5.57 -2.97
CA SER A 34 -6.18 -6.42 -2.99
C SER A 34 -6.13 -7.21 -4.29
N GLY A 35 -5.00 -7.12 -4.98
CA GLY A 35 -4.73 -7.86 -6.21
C GLY A 35 -3.65 -8.94 -6.02
N PRO A 36 -3.29 -9.65 -7.10
CA PRO A 36 -2.17 -10.59 -7.09
C PRO A 36 -0.81 -9.90 -6.91
N PHE A 37 -0.65 -8.67 -7.42
CA PHE A 37 0.66 -7.99 -7.45
C PHE A 37 0.72 -6.70 -6.61
N SER A 38 -0.42 -6.18 -6.18
CA SER A 38 -0.47 -4.94 -5.41
C SER A 38 -1.71 -4.88 -4.54
N ASP A 39 -1.66 -4.03 -3.51
CA ASP A 39 -2.81 -3.61 -2.74
C ASP A 39 -3.01 -2.11 -2.88
N VAL A 40 -4.27 -1.66 -2.80
CA VAL A 40 -4.65 -0.26 -2.92
C VAL A 40 -5.26 0.19 -1.60
N PHE A 41 -4.79 1.33 -1.10
CA PHE A 41 -5.22 1.92 0.17
C PHE A 41 -5.76 3.32 -0.04
N LYS A 42 -6.72 3.71 0.80
CA LYS A 42 -7.11 5.11 0.95
C LYS A 42 -6.17 5.76 1.97
N VAL A 43 -5.53 6.84 1.60
CA VAL A 43 -4.63 7.60 2.47
C VAL A 43 -5.09 9.05 2.63
N LEU A 44 -4.73 9.67 3.74
CA LEU A 44 -4.98 11.08 4.05
C LEU A 44 -3.65 11.81 4.15
N HIS A 45 -3.47 12.85 3.36
CA HIS A 45 -2.35 13.78 3.52
C HIS A 45 -2.57 14.62 4.78
N ILE A 46 -1.64 14.55 5.74
CA ILE A 46 -1.85 15.14 7.08
C ILE A 46 -1.88 16.67 7.02
N GLN A 47 -1.11 17.28 6.12
CA GLN A 47 -0.99 18.74 6.03
C GLN A 47 -2.12 19.38 5.21
N GLY A 48 -2.53 18.75 4.10
CA GLY A 48 -3.55 19.27 3.19
C GLY A 48 -4.97 18.78 3.50
N ASN A 49 -5.12 17.76 4.37
CA ASN A 49 -6.40 17.07 4.64
C ASN A 49 -7.05 16.47 3.38
N GLU A 50 -6.27 16.29 2.32
CA GLU A 50 -6.68 15.72 1.05
C GLU A 50 -6.55 14.19 1.07
N ARG A 51 -7.40 13.51 0.30
CA ARG A 51 -7.50 12.05 0.32
C ARG A 51 -7.09 11.47 -1.02
N TYR A 52 -6.23 10.45 -0.98
CA TYR A 52 -5.65 9.83 -2.16
C TYR A 52 -5.83 8.31 -2.15
N ALA A 53 -5.62 7.70 -3.31
CA ALA A 53 -5.44 6.26 -3.44
C ALA A 53 -3.93 5.95 -3.57
N MET A 54 -3.41 5.13 -2.67
CA MET A 54 -2.03 4.66 -2.68
C MET A 54 -1.99 3.21 -3.16
N LYS A 55 -1.25 2.94 -4.24
CA LYS A 55 -0.98 1.58 -4.72
C LYS A 55 0.38 1.13 -4.18
N CYS A 56 0.42 -0.03 -3.55
CA CYS A 56 1.65 -0.65 -3.05
C CYS A 56 1.85 -2.00 -3.73
N GLU A 57 3.03 -2.21 -4.31
CA GLU A 57 3.39 -3.47 -4.98
C GLU A 57 3.89 -4.49 -3.95
N LYS A 58 3.56 -5.76 -4.17
CA LYS A 58 4.01 -6.88 -3.33
C LYS A 58 5.35 -7.39 -3.82
N GLU A 59 6.28 -7.66 -2.92
CA GLU A 59 7.63 -8.13 -3.27
C GLU A 59 7.62 -9.42 -4.10
N GLU A 60 6.81 -10.42 -3.72
CA GLU A 60 6.73 -11.71 -4.42
C GLU A 60 6.31 -11.60 -5.90
N GLY A 61 5.66 -10.51 -6.31
CA GLY A 61 5.16 -10.31 -7.66
C GLY A 61 6.13 -9.62 -8.62
N ASN A 62 7.22 -9.02 -8.12
CA ASN A 62 8.12 -8.17 -8.92
C ASN A 62 9.47 -8.84 -9.27
N ILE A 63 9.64 -10.13 -8.95
CA ILE A 63 10.78 -10.93 -9.38
C ILE A 63 10.64 -11.20 -10.88
N ARG A 64 11.10 -10.28 -11.72
CA ARG A 64 11.31 -10.55 -13.15
C ARG A 64 12.55 -11.42 -13.28
N TYR A 65 12.38 -12.74 -13.42
CA TYR A 65 13.46 -13.61 -13.89
C TYR A 65 13.91 -13.09 -15.26
N LYS A 66 15.03 -12.35 -15.27
CA LYS A 66 15.70 -11.93 -16.49
C LYS A 66 16.41 -13.18 -17.00
N TYR A 67 15.80 -13.89 -17.94
CA TYR A 67 16.50 -14.95 -18.67
C TYR A 67 17.72 -14.30 -19.35
N ILE A 68 18.90 -14.78 -18.94
CA ILE A 68 20.22 -14.45 -19.50
C ILE A 68 20.42 -15.24 -20.78
#